data_AF-A0AAW9TZ95-F1
#
_entry.id   AF-A0AAW9TZ95-F1
#
_cell.length_a   1.000
_cell.length_b   1.000
_cell.length_c   1.000
_cell.angle_alpha   90.00
_cell.angle_beta   90.00
_cell.angle_gamma   90.00
#
_symmetry.space_group_name_H-M   'P 1'
#
loop_
_entity.id
_entity.type
_entity.pdbx_description
1 polymer ?
#
loop_
_entity_poly.entity_id
_entity_poly.type
_entity_poly.pdbx_seq_one_letter_code
_entity_poly.pdbx_strand_id
1 'polypeptide(L)'
;MERRIMSTRSSINTAMLAGAVATALSSLASAAPLSQAEVKAAMDAGKEKCYGVALKGQNDCAAGPGTTCQATSTVDYQGNAWKFVDGGTCTTMELPGDRNGSPEPLTRDVPS
;
A
#
# COMPACT_ATOMS: atom_id res chain seq x y z
N MET A 1 44.46 -9.88 38.82
CA MET A 1 45.09 -10.49 37.63
C MET A 1 44.33 -11.81 37.48
N GLU A 2 43.38 -12.01 36.57
CA GLU A 2 43.36 -11.89 35.09
C GLU A 2 41.96 -11.45 34.60
N ARG A 3 41.88 -10.36 33.82
CA ARG A 3 41.65 -10.28 32.36
C ARG A 3 40.24 -10.69 31.86
N ARG A 4 39.61 -9.66 31.25
CA ARG A 4 38.37 -9.60 30.48
C ARG A 4 38.15 -10.79 29.54
N ILE A 5 36.91 -11.28 29.48
CA ILE A 5 36.28 -11.71 28.23
C ILE A 5 34.90 -11.04 28.18
N MET A 6 34.82 -9.96 27.39
CA MET A 6 33.58 -9.36 26.93
C MET A 6 33.04 -10.27 25.82
N SER A 7 32.09 -11.14 26.16
CA SER A 7 31.26 -11.84 25.18
C SER A 7 29.81 -11.49 25.50
N THR A 8 29.40 -10.32 25.05
CA THR A 8 28.00 -9.89 25.08
C THR A 8 27.24 -10.84 24.19
N ARG A 9 26.62 -11.87 24.78
CA ARG A 9 25.60 -12.68 24.11
C ARG A 9 24.49 -11.71 23.76
N SER A 10 24.43 -11.31 22.50
CA SER A 10 23.31 -10.54 21.96
C SER A 10 22.09 -11.43 22.07
N SER A 11 21.29 -11.23 23.11
CA SER A 11 19.96 -11.80 23.21
C SER A 11 19.16 -11.21 22.06
N ILE A 12 19.13 -11.91 20.93
CA ILE A 12 18.26 -11.59 19.81
C ILE A 12 16.86 -11.83 20.33
N ASN A 13 16.22 -10.77 20.81
CA ASN A 13 14.81 -10.76 21.14
C ASN A 13 14.08 -11.16 19.86
N THR A 14 13.61 -12.40 19.79
CA THR A 14 12.67 -12.87 18.79
C THR A 14 11.33 -12.18 19.06
N ALA A 15 11.26 -10.89 18.77
CA ALA A 15 10.00 -10.23 18.50
C ALA A 15 9.52 -10.83 17.19
N MET A 16 8.64 -11.84 17.30
CA MET A 16 7.82 -12.30 16.20
C MET A 16 7.12 -11.05 15.63
N LEU A 17 7.59 -10.58 14.48
CA LEU A 17 6.83 -9.68 13.64
C LEU A 17 5.61 -10.48 13.21
N ALA A 18 4.52 -10.32 13.97
CA ALA A 18 3.21 -10.76 13.54
C ALA A 18 2.88 -9.96 12.28
N GLY A 19 3.10 -10.58 11.12
CA GLY A 19 2.78 -10.00 9.83
C GLY A 19 1.31 -9.62 9.80
N ALA A 20 1.04 -8.33 9.96
CA ALA A 20 -0.29 -7.77 9.77
C ALA A 20 -0.58 -7.82 8.27
N VAL A 21 -1.22 -8.89 7.81
CA VAL A 21 -1.81 -8.94 6.48
C VAL A 21 -2.95 -7.92 6.47
N ALA A 22 -2.62 -6.67 6.13
CA ALA A 22 -3.59 -5.62 5.92
C ALA A 22 -4.46 -6.03 4.72
N THR A 23 -5.70 -6.40 5.00
CA THR A 23 -6.69 -6.70 3.96
C THR A 23 -6.96 -5.43 3.18
N ALA A 24 -6.32 -5.26 2.02
CA ALA A 24 -6.71 -4.25 1.06
C ALA A 24 -8.16 -4.56 0.66
N LEU A 25 -9.11 -3.78 1.17
CA LEU A 25 -10.51 -3.88 0.79
C LEU A 25 -10.58 -3.59 -0.71
N SER A 26 -10.69 -4.65 -1.51
CA SER A 26 -11.00 -4.56 -2.91
C SER A 26 -12.39 -3.94 -3.03
N SER A 27 -12.42 -2.69 -3.47
CA SER A 27 -13.54 -2.03 -4.14
C SER A 27 -14.06 -2.95 -5.26
N LEU A 28 -14.88 -3.92 -4.89
CA LEU A 28 -15.52 -4.85 -5.80
C LEU A 28 -16.53 -4.09 -6.65
N ALA A 29 -16.41 -4.30 -7.97
CA ALA A 29 -17.46 -4.18 -8.96
C ALA A 29 -17.90 -2.78 -9.38
N SER A 30 -16.99 -2.03 -10.02
CA SER A 30 -17.27 -1.18 -11.20
C SER A 30 -15.94 -0.73 -11.80
N ALA A 31 -15.74 -0.84 -13.13
CA ALA A 31 -14.62 -0.18 -13.81
C ALA A 31 -14.82 1.36 -13.91
N ALA A 32 -15.86 1.88 -13.25
CA ALA A 32 -16.13 3.30 -13.16
C ALA A 32 -15.15 3.95 -12.18
N PRO A 33 -14.69 5.18 -12.45
CA PRO A 33 -13.92 5.95 -11.49
C PRO A 33 -14.79 6.29 -10.28
N LEU A 34 -14.14 6.44 -9.13
CA LEU A 34 -14.74 7.00 -7.94
C LEU A 34 -15.01 8.48 -8.17
N SER A 35 -16.22 8.92 -7.86
CA SER A 35 -16.56 10.33 -7.78
C SER A 35 -15.78 11.02 -6.64
N GLN A 36 -15.64 12.34 -6.73
CA GLN A 36 -15.01 13.12 -5.66
C GLN A 36 -15.74 12.97 -4.32
N ALA A 37 -17.06 12.78 -4.34
CA ALA A 37 -17.87 12.55 -3.14
C ALA A 37 -17.55 11.20 -2.49
N GLU A 38 -17.39 10.13 -3.27
CA GLU A 38 -17.00 8.81 -2.77
C GLU A 38 -15.58 8.82 -2.20
N VAL A 39 -14.65 9.50 -2.88
CA VAL A 39 -13.29 9.69 -2.39
C VAL A 39 -13.28 10.41 -1.06
N LYS A 40 -14.07 11.50 -0.94
CA LYS A 40 -14.19 12.23 0.32
C LYS A 40 -14.81 11.37 1.41
N ALA A 41 -15.89 10.64 1.12
CA ALA A 41 -16.54 9.76 2.08
C ALA A 41 -15.59 8.64 2.57
N ALA A 42 -14.77 8.06 1.69
CA ALA A 42 -13.77 7.07 2.05
C ALA A 42 -12.70 7.66 2.98
N MET A 43 -12.19 8.86 2.67
CA MET A 43 -11.22 9.56 3.52
C MET A 43 -11.81 9.93 4.89
N ASP A 44 -13.05 10.44 4.92
CA ASP A 44 -13.77 10.75 6.16
C ASP A 44 -14.06 9.49 7.00
N ALA A 45 -14.22 8.33 6.34
CA ALA A 45 -14.33 7.01 6.97
C ALA A 45 -12.96 6.43 7.40
N GLY A 46 -11.88 7.23 7.33
CA GLY A 46 -10.56 6.85 7.81
C GLY A 46 -9.74 6.01 6.83
N LYS A 47 -10.07 6.03 5.54
CA LYS A 47 -9.22 5.44 4.49
C LYS A 47 -8.20 6.43 3.96
N GLU A 48 -7.14 5.93 3.34
CA GLU A 48 -6.13 6.76 2.67
C GLU A 48 -5.80 6.22 1.28
N LYS A 49 -5.38 7.13 0.39
CA LYS A 49 -4.82 6.75 -0.92
C LYS A 49 -3.43 6.18 -0.69
N CYS A 50 -3.21 4.97 -1.18
CA CYS A 50 -1.90 4.34 -1.10
C CYS A 50 -1.44 3.86 -2.48
N TYR A 51 -0.30 4.37 -2.93
CA TYR A 51 0.33 4.10 -4.21
C TYR A 51 1.26 2.89 -4.14
N GLY A 52 1.36 2.16 -5.25
CA GLY A 52 2.23 1.00 -5.36
C GLY A 52 1.72 -0.26 -4.66
N VAL A 53 0.43 -0.29 -4.28
CA VAL A 53 -0.21 -1.42 -3.58
C VAL A 53 -1.23 -2.16 -4.44
N ALA A 54 -1.72 -1.51 -5.49
CA ALA A 54 -2.73 -2.07 -6.37
C ALA A 54 -2.14 -3.22 -7.20
N LEU A 55 -2.86 -4.34 -7.26
CA LEU A 55 -2.57 -5.39 -8.23
C LEU A 55 -2.96 -4.94 -9.65
N LYS A 56 -2.45 -5.66 -10.65
CA LYS A 56 -2.80 -5.45 -12.05
C LYS A 56 -4.32 -5.41 -12.23
N GLY A 57 -4.81 -4.35 -12.89
CA GLY A 57 -6.22 -4.13 -13.17
C GLY A 57 -7.09 -3.86 -11.93
N GLN A 58 -6.50 -3.54 -10.77
CA GLN A 58 -7.25 -3.40 -9.50
C GLN A 58 -6.98 -2.09 -8.77
N ASN A 59 -6.38 -1.11 -9.44
CA ASN A 59 -6.21 0.23 -8.88
C ASN A 59 -7.53 0.98 -8.83
N ASP A 60 -7.68 1.78 -7.79
CA ASP A 60 -8.74 2.76 -7.70
C ASP A 60 -8.34 4.01 -8.49
N CYS A 61 -9.32 4.81 -8.86
CA CYS A 61 -9.08 6.12 -9.42
C CYS A 61 -10.21 7.08 -9.08
N ALA A 62 -9.84 8.34 -8.89
CA ALA A 62 -10.77 9.43 -8.66
C ALA A 62 -10.87 10.25 -9.94
N ALA A 63 -12.01 10.18 -10.64
CA ALA A 63 -12.27 10.98 -11.83
C ALA A 63 -13.77 11.26 -12.01
N GLY A 64 -14.10 12.21 -12.87
CA GLY A 64 -15.49 12.50 -13.21
C GLY A 64 -16.16 11.38 -14.00
N PRO A 65 -17.50 11.33 -14.04
CA PRO A 65 -18.24 10.37 -14.86
C PRO A 65 -17.80 10.45 -16.32
N GLY A 66 -17.68 9.30 -16.98
CA GLY A 66 -17.20 9.19 -18.36
C GLY A 66 -15.67 9.14 -18.52
N THR A 67 -14.90 9.22 -17.44
CA THR A 67 -13.44 9.04 -17.46
C THR A 67 -13.06 7.63 -17.02
N THR A 68 -12.32 6.88 -17.83
CA THR A 68 -11.85 5.55 -17.41
C THR A 68 -10.43 5.64 -16.86
N CYS A 69 -10.26 5.38 -15.56
CA CYS A 69 -8.93 5.34 -14.94
C CYS A 69 -8.79 4.30 -13.81
N GLN A 70 -9.90 3.81 -13.27
CA GLN A 70 -9.93 2.64 -12.38
C GLN A 70 -9.60 1.37 -13.19
N ALA A 71 -8.94 0.40 -12.55
CA ALA A 71 -8.55 -0.87 -13.17
C ALA A 71 -7.63 -0.74 -14.41
N THR A 72 -6.83 0.32 -14.49
CA THR A 72 -5.90 0.58 -15.60
C THR A 72 -4.45 0.15 -15.33
N SER A 73 -4.10 -0.22 -14.09
CA SER A 73 -2.77 -0.73 -13.78
C SER A 73 -2.42 -1.95 -14.63
N THR A 74 -1.29 -1.88 -15.32
CA THR A 74 -0.84 -2.91 -16.26
C THR A 74 0.10 -3.93 -15.63
N VAL A 75 0.68 -3.61 -14.47
CA VAL A 75 1.56 -4.48 -13.67
C VAL A 75 1.12 -4.44 -12.19
N ASP A 76 1.49 -5.48 -11.44
CA ASP A 76 1.26 -5.52 -10.01
C ASP A 76 2.13 -4.49 -9.28
N TYR A 77 1.57 -3.84 -8.26
CA TYR A 77 2.25 -2.86 -7.42
C TYR A 77 2.76 -1.63 -8.18
N GLN A 78 2.12 -1.29 -9.30
CA GLN A 78 2.48 -0.15 -10.13
C GLN A 78 2.56 1.15 -9.30
N GLY A 79 3.71 1.82 -9.34
CA GLY A 79 4.02 2.92 -8.42
C GLY A 79 3.17 4.17 -8.57
N ASN A 80 2.65 4.46 -9.76
CA ASN A 80 1.74 5.60 -10.01
C ASN A 80 0.26 5.23 -9.88
N ALA A 81 -0.04 3.98 -9.55
CA ALA A 81 -1.40 3.51 -9.31
C ALA A 81 -1.67 3.35 -7.82
N TRP A 82 -2.85 3.78 -7.38
CA TRP A 82 -3.22 3.75 -5.98
C TRP A 82 -4.44 2.89 -5.72
N LYS A 83 -4.59 2.49 -4.46
CA LYS A 83 -5.79 1.88 -3.91
C LYS A 83 -6.12 2.51 -2.57
N PHE A 84 -7.40 2.52 -2.19
CA PHE A 84 -7.77 2.84 -0.82
C PHE A 84 -7.33 1.74 0.13
N VAL A 85 -6.64 2.14 1.20
CA VAL A 85 -6.27 1.30 2.34
C VAL A 85 -6.79 1.97 3.61
N ASP A 86 -6.73 1.25 4.74
CA ASP A 86 -7.06 1.87 6.02
C ASP A 86 -5.98 2.88 6.41
N GLY A 87 -6.39 4.01 6.98
CA GLY A 87 -5.49 5.13 7.27
C GLY A 87 -4.33 4.73 8.17
N GLY A 88 -3.14 5.25 7.88
CA GLY A 88 -1.92 4.96 8.63
C GLY A 88 -1.31 3.58 8.34
N THR A 89 -1.85 2.80 7.40
CA THR A 89 -1.31 1.48 7.05
C THR A 89 -0.43 1.49 5.80
N CYS A 90 -0.52 2.54 4.98
CA CYS A 90 0.10 2.60 3.66
C CYS A 90 1.63 2.44 3.69
N THR A 91 2.30 3.07 4.64
CA THR A 91 3.77 3.02 4.76
C THR A 91 4.27 1.81 5.56
N THR A 92 3.38 1.14 6.31
CA THR A 92 3.73 -0.01 7.15
C THR A 92 3.37 -1.35 6.51
N MET A 93 2.54 -1.36 5.47
CA MET A 93 2.16 -2.60 4.80
C MET A 93 3.34 -3.18 4.03
N GLU A 94 3.57 -4.48 4.22
CA GLU A 94 4.62 -5.21 3.51
C GLU A 94 4.09 -5.69 2.16
N LEU A 95 4.86 -5.41 1.12
CA LEU A 95 4.63 -5.87 -0.24
C LEU A 95 5.80 -6.79 -0.65
N PRO A 96 5.60 -7.67 -1.65
CA PRO A 96 6.66 -8.55 -2.12
C PRO A 96 7.93 -7.79 -2.51
N GLY A 97 9.09 -8.35 -2.14
CA GLY A 97 10.41 -7.77 -2.44
C GLY A 97 10.82 -6.64 -1.50
N ASP A 98 10.46 -6.73 -0.21
CA ASP A 98 10.81 -5.75 0.84
C ASP A 98 10.38 -4.31 0.48
N ARG A 99 9.19 -4.20 -0.11
CA ARG A 99 8.60 -2.92 -0.53
C ARG A 99 7.46 -2.53 0.41
N ASN A 100 7.21 -1.23 0.51
CA ASN A 100 6.02 -0.67 1.17
C ASN A 100 5.25 0.24 0.21
N GLY A 101 3.98 0.49 0.53
CA GLY A 101 3.18 1.50 -0.16
C GLY A 101 3.65 2.92 0.17
N SER A 102 3.05 3.90 -0.50
CA SER A 102 3.32 5.33 -0.27
C SER A 102 2.07 6.18 -0.39
N PRO A 103 1.85 7.19 0.46
CA PRO A 103 0.75 8.15 0.28
C PRO A 103 0.95 9.03 -0.96
N GLU A 104 2.16 9.03 -1.52
CA GLU A 104 2.54 9.76 -2.73
C GLU A 104 2.88 8.80 -3.88
N PRO A 105 2.68 9.22 -5.15
CA PRO A 105 3.08 8.43 -6.32
C PRO A 105 4.55 8.02 -6.28
N LEU A 106 4.81 6.77 -6.64
CA LEU A 106 6.15 6.21 -6.71
C LEU A 106 6.63 6.11 -8.16
N THR A 107 7.95 6.24 -8.35
CA THR A 107 8.61 6.15 -9.66
C THR A 107 8.98 4.72 -10.08
N ARG A 108 8.79 3.73 -9.19
CA ARG A 108 9.04 2.31 -9.48
C ARG A 108 7.85 1.66 -10.15
N ASP A 109 8.10 0.56 -10.87
CA ASP A 109 7.04 -0.30 -11.44
C ASP A 109 6.07 0.48 -12.37
N VAL A 110 6.54 1.56 -13.01
CA VAL A 110 5.79 2.36 -13.99
C VAL A 110 6.13 1.86 -15.40
N PRO A 111 5.19 1.25 -16.13
CA PRO A 111 5.45 0.75 -17.48
C PRO A 111 5.68 1.91 -18.46
N SER A 112 6.61 1.67 -19.40
CA SER A 112 6.99 2.58 -20.49
C SER A 112 5.95 2.68 -21.59
#